data_AF-A0A1H4DY34-F1
#
_entry.id   AF-A0A1H4DY34-F1
#
_cell.length_a   1.000
_cell.length_b   1.000
_cell.length_c   1.000
_cell.angle_alpha   90.00
_cell.angle_beta   90.00
_cell.angle_gamma   90.00
#
_symmetry.space_group_name_H-M   'P 1'
#
loop_
_entity.id
_entity.type
_entity.pdbx_description
1 polymer ?
#
loop_
_entity_poly.entity_id
_entity_poly.type
_entity_poly.pdbx_seq_one_letter_code
_entity_poly.pdbx_strand_id
1 'polypeptide(L)'
;MKNWTIYLSLSIVFVASIAAASFAPVSEFISGMIVVPGVGALVGALFQIARDSAAFEKQKHLQTDQHVFSLGASSHMSTVAFDKHVAFCEAYLSEVHETVGVLFREGPTEKAMECAYKLFALKREYAAWIPKSVALELEPFENAINEIGVKTHLVNALRGTRDEARSKALDESYNVFANVMGMEKLKEEAPDHKEELAVENVKESVREILGINELFEIRNFIIKRSADFARRIT
;
A
#
# COMPACT_ATOMS: atom_id res chain seq x y z
N MET A 1 20.98 -33.57 0.36
CA MET A 1 22.04 -34.60 0.17
C MET A 1 23.38 -34.26 0.84
N LYS A 2 23.84 -33.00 0.87
CA LYS A 2 25.16 -32.62 1.42
C LYS A 2 25.33 -32.79 2.95
N ASN A 3 24.24 -32.77 3.73
CA ASN A 3 24.34 -32.82 5.19
C ASN A 3 24.46 -34.27 5.72
N TRP A 4 23.95 -35.26 4.97
CA TRP A 4 24.00 -36.68 5.32
C TRP A 4 25.44 -37.21 5.41
N THR A 5 26.32 -36.75 4.51
CA THR A 5 27.74 -37.13 4.51
C THR A 5 28.50 -36.60 5.72
N ILE A 6 28.09 -35.43 6.24
CA ILE A 6 28.73 -34.82 7.42
C ILE A 6 28.31 -35.58 8.69
N TYR A 7 27.03 -35.92 8.84
CA TYR A 7 26.56 -36.75 9.97
C TYR A 7 27.20 -38.14 9.98
N LEU A 8 27.34 -38.78 8.80
CA LEU A 8 28.07 -40.04 8.67
C LEU A 8 29.53 -39.91 9.11
N SER A 9 30.22 -38.85 8.69
CA SER A 9 31.63 -38.65 9.06
C SER A 9 31.83 -38.44 10.57
N LEU A 10 30.95 -37.67 11.22
CA LEU A 10 31.00 -37.43 12.67
C LEU A 10 30.69 -38.72 13.46
N SER A 11 29.74 -39.53 12.97
CA SER A 11 29.40 -40.82 13.59
C SER A 11 30.56 -41.82 13.52
N ILE A 12 31.26 -41.89 12.38
CA ILE A 12 32.44 -42.75 12.21
C ILE A 12 33.57 -42.32 13.16
N VAL A 13 33.85 -41.02 13.28
CA VAL A 13 34.88 -40.50 14.19
C VAL A 13 34.55 -40.83 15.65
N PHE A 14 33.29 -40.71 16.04
CA PHE A 14 32.83 -41.06 17.39
C PHE A 14 33.00 -42.55 17.71
N VAL A 15 32.53 -43.44 16.82
CA VAL A 15 32.63 -44.89 17.02
C VAL A 15 34.09 -45.35 17.02
N ALA A 16 34.93 -44.82 16.12
CA ALA A 16 36.35 -45.15 16.07
C ALA A 16 37.11 -44.68 17.33
N SER A 17 36.78 -43.49 17.86
CA SER A 17 37.38 -42.95 19.08
C SER A 17 37.05 -43.79 20.32
N ILE A 18 35.79 -44.25 20.46
CA ILE A 18 35.37 -45.13 21.57
C ILE A 18 35.97 -46.54 21.44
N ALA A 19 35.99 -47.10 20.22
CA ALA A 19 36.56 -48.42 19.96
C ALA A 19 38.07 -48.44 20.25
N ALA A 20 38.80 -47.40 19.84
CA ALA A 20 40.22 -47.25 20.13
C ALA A 20 40.51 -47.14 21.63
N ALA A 21 39.68 -46.41 22.39
CA ALA A 21 39.83 -46.28 23.84
C ALA A 21 39.53 -47.58 24.61
N SER A 22 38.66 -48.44 24.09
CA SER A 22 38.20 -49.66 24.77
C SER A 22 39.08 -50.89 24.51
N PHE A 23 39.75 -50.96 23.35
CA PHE A 23 40.57 -52.12 22.96
C PHE A 23 42.08 -51.90 23.10
N ALA A 24 42.55 -50.66 23.27
CA ALA A 24 43.98 -50.38 23.40
C ALA A 24 44.42 -50.38 24.89
N PRO A 25 45.36 -51.25 25.30
CA PRO A 25 45.92 -51.25 26.65
C PRO A 25 46.96 -50.12 26.79
N VAL A 26 46.50 -48.89 26.98
CA VAL A 26 47.32 -47.68 27.11
C VAL A 26 47.18 -47.03 28.49
N SER A 27 48.19 -46.27 28.90
CA SER A 27 48.18 -45.52 30.16
C SER A 27 47.01 -44.52 30.23
N GLU A 28 46.52 -44.22 31.45
CA GLU A 28 45.35 -43.36 31.67
C GLU A 28 45.42 -42.00 30.95
N PHE A 29 46.64 -41.42 30.86
CA PHE A 29 46.86 -40.15 30.17
C PHE A 29 46.66 -40.23 28.65
N ILE A 30 47.08 -41.33 28.01
CA ILE A 30 46.93 -41.53 26.56
C ILE A 30 45.49 -41.88 26.21
N SER A 31 44.81 -42.65 27.07
CA SER A 31 43.38 -42.96 26.93
C SER A 31 42.53 -41.68 26.90
N GLY A 32 42.86 -40.68 27.74
CA GLY A 32 42.22 -39.37 27.73
C GLY A 32 42.35 -38.62 26.39
N MET A 33 43.51 -38.68 25.74
CA MET A 33 43.73 -38.05 24.43
C MET A 33 42.98 -38.73 23.28
N ILE A 34 42.74 -40.04 23.37
CA ILE A 34 42.02 -40.83 22.35
C ILE A 34 40.52 -40.50 22.34
N VAL A 35 39.96 -40.06 23.47
CA VAL A 35 38.52 -39.73 23.63
C VAL A 35 38.18 -38.31 23.17
N VAL A 36 39.15 -37.38 23.13
CA VAL A 36 38.93 -35.98 22.73
C VAL A 36 38.31 -35.83 21.35
N PRO A 37 38.75 -36.55 20.29
CA PRO A 37 38.08 -36.51 18.98
C PRO A 37 36.62 -36.96 19.02
N GLY A 38 36.27 -37.94 19.86
CA GLY A 38 34.90 -38.40 20.04
C GLY A 38 34.00 -37.34 20.69
N VAL A 39 34.49 -36.66 21.73
CA VAL A 39 33.78 -35.52 22.34
C VAL A 39 33.63 -34.36 21.35
N GLY A 40 34.68 -34.06 20.58
CA GLY A 40 34.63 -33.07 19.51
C GLY A 40 33.60 -33.39 18.43
N ALA A 41 33.47 -34.67 18.06
CA ALA A 41 32.46 -35.12 17.10
C ALA A 41 31.02 -34.93 17.62
N LEU A 42 30.78 -35.19 18.91
CA LEU A 42 29.48 -34.93 19.54
C LEU A 42 29.12 -33.44 19.59
N VAL A 43 30.07 -32.59 20.03
CA VAL A 43 29.87 -31.14 20.06
C VAL A 43 29.64 -30.59 18.64
N GLY A 44 30.41 -31.08 17.66
CA GLY A 44 30.23 -30.74 16.24
C GLY A 44 28.86 -31.15 15.70
N ALA A 45 28.38 -32.36 16.05
CA ALA A 45 27.06 -32.83 15.65
C ALA A 45 25.93 -31.98 16.25
N LEU A 46 26.03 -31.61 17.54
CA LEU A 46 25.08 -30.72 18.20
C LEU A 46 25.03 -29.34 17.54
N PHE A 47 26.20 -28.75 17.24
CA PHE A 47 26.27 -27.48 16.52
C PHE A 47 25.63 -27.55 15.13
N GLN A 48 25.88 -28.64 14.41
CA GLN A 48 25.30 -28.83 13.08
C GLN A 48 23.78 -29.01 13.13
N ILE A 49 23.25 -29.75 14.11
CA ILE A 49 21.81 -29.88 14.34
C ILE A 49 21.19 -28.51 14.65
N ALA A 50 21.81 -27.71 15.52
CA ALA A 50 21.33 -26.38 15.84
C ALA A 50 21.29 -25.47 14.59
N ARG A 51 22.34 -25.50 13.77
CA ARG A 51 22.41 -24.72 12.52
C ARG A 51 21.35 -25.15 11.50
N ASP A 52 21.19 -26.46 11.31
CA ASP A 52 20.25 -27.01 10.34
C ASP A 52 18.79 -26.74 10.78
N SER A 53 18.50 -26.84 12.08
CA SER A 53 17.20 -26.44 12.65
C SER A 53 16.90 -24.96 12.45
N ALA A 54 17.87 -24.07 12.70
CA ALA A 54 17.70 -22.64 12.46
C ALA A 54 17.49 -22.29 10.97
N ALA A 55 18.23 -22.96 10.08
CA ALA A 55 18.06 -22.79 8.64
C ALA A 55 16.69 -23.31 8.16
N PHE A 56 16.26 -24.46 8.68
CA PHE A 56 14.96 -25.06 8.39
C PHE A 56 13.81 -24.18 8.87
N GLU A 57 13.89 -23.64 10.09
CA GLU A 57 12.88 -22.74 10.64
C GLU A 57 12.75 -21.46 9.82
N LYS A 58 13.89 -20.85 9.44
CA LYS A 58 13.90 -19.69 8.54
C LYS A 58 13.26 -20.02 7.19
N GLN A 59 13.58 -21.18 6.61
CA GLN A 59 13.02 -21.60 5.33
C GLN A 59 11.52 -21.89 5.42
N LYS A 60 11.06 -22.48 6.53
CA LYS A 60 9.64 -22.71 6.80
C LYS A 60 8.88 -21.39 6.93
N HIS A 61 9.44 -20.40 7.63
CA HIS A 61 8.86 -19.06 7.71
C HIS A 61 8.74 -18.43 6.33
N LEU A 62 9.83 -18.39 5.55
CA LEU A 62 9.80 -17.84 4.19
C LEU A 62 8.78 -18.55 3.29
N GLN A 63 8.67 -19.87 3.36
CA GLN A 63 7.67 -20.62 2.61
C GLN A 63 6.25 -20.33 3.06
N THR A 64 6.02 -20.22 4.37
CA THR A 64 4.70 -19.88 4.93
C THR A 64 4.29 -18.49 4.49
N ASP A 65 5.18 -17.51 4.58
CA ASP A 65 4.93 -16.14 4.16
C ASP A 65 4.66 -16.08 2.65
N GLN A 66 5.45 -16.79 1.83
CA GLN A 66 5.21 -16.91 0.39
C GLN A 66 3.87 -17.57 0.08
N HIS A 67 3.49 -18.61 0.81
CA HIS A 67 2.23 -19.31 0.61
C HIS A 67 1.03 -18.45 1.02
N VAL A 68 1.09 -17.78 2.17
CA VAL A 68 0.06 -16.85 2.64
C VAL A 68 -0.07 -15.68 1.68
N PHE A 69 1.05 -15.12 1.20
CA PHE A 69 1.03 -14.05 0.19
C PHE A 69 0.43 -14.55 -1.12
N SER A 70 0.82 -15.73 -1.60
CA SER A 70 0.24 -16.33 -2.80
C SER A 70 -1.26 -16.54 -2.63
N LEU A 71 -1.71 -17.12 -1.51
CA LEU A 71 -3.12 -17.34 -1.23
C LEU A 71 -3.89 -16.01 -1.14
N GLY A 72 -3.28 -15.01 -0.50
CA GLY A 72 -3.83 -13.66 -0.39
C GLY A 72 -3.94 -12.96 -1.74
N ALA A 73 -2.90 -13.01 -2.58
CA ALA A 73 -2.85 -12.31 -3.86
C ALA A 73 -3.58 -13.05 -5.00
N SER A 74 -3.63 -14.40 -4.96
CA SER A 74 -4.23 -15.23 -6.00
C SER A 74 -5.58 -15.82 -5.62
N SER A 75 -6.12 -15.51 -4.43
CA SER A 75 -7.49 -15.91 -4.12
C SER A 75 -8.46 -15.16 -5.02
N HIS A 76 -9.50 -15.86 -5.47
CA HIS A 76 -10.54 -15.27 -6.30
C HIS A 76 -11.16 -14.03 -5.65
N MET A 77 -11.36 -14.05 -4.33
CA MET A 77 -11.92 -12.92 -3.59
C MET A 77 -10.98 -11.70 -3.57
N SER A 78 -9.67 -11.90 -3.53
CA SER A 78 -8.69 -10.81 -3.59
C SER A 78 -8.66 -10.16 -4.96
N THR A 79 -8.64 -10.96 -6.04
CA THR A 79 -8.78 -10.43 -7.41
C THR A 79 -10.05 -9.61 -7.57
N VAL A 80 -11.20 -10.14 -7.12
CA VAL A 80 -12.48 -9.42 -7.16
C VAL A 80 -12.43 -8.12 -6.35
N ALA A 81 -11.81 -8.13 -5.16
CA ALA A 81 -11.68 -6.93 -4.34
C ALA A 81 -10.83 -5.85 -5.02
N PHE A 82 -9.70 -6.23 -5.62
CA PHE A 82 -8.87 -5.31 -6.41
C PHE A 82 -9.61 -4.78 -7.63
N ASP A 83 -10.28 -5.64 -8.40
CA ASP A 83 -11.06 -5.23 -9.57
C ASP A 83 -12.18 -4.25 -9.19
N LYS A 84 -12.87 -4.50 -8.08
CA LYS A 84 -13.91 -3.59 -7.56
C LYS A 84 -13.36 -2.28 -7.07
N HIS A 85 -12.18 -2.29 -6.44
CA HIS A 85 -11.50 -1.07 -6.04
C HIS A 85 -11.06 -0.24 -7.26
N VAL A 86 -10.50 -0.87 -8.29
CA VAL A 86 -10.16 -0.20 -9.56
C VAL A 86 -11.40 0.41 -10.20
N ALA A 87 -12.49 -0.36 -10.31
CA ALA A 87 -13.75 0.12 -10.87
C ALA A 87 -14.31 1.33 -10.09
N PHE A 88 -14.21 1.31 -8.76
CA PHE A 88 -14.56 2.46 -7.93
C PHE A 88 -13.69 3.67 -8.25
N CYS A 89 -12.36 3.51 -8.27
CA CYS A 89 -11.43 4.60 -8.53
C CYS A 89 -11.66 5.25 -9.91
N GLU A 90 -11.89 4.46 -10.95
CA GLU A 90 -12.20 4.94 -12.30
C GLU A 90 -13.53 5.71 -12.33
N ALA A 91 -14.60 5.14 -11.77
CA ALA A 91 -15.91 5.78 -11.73
C ALA A 91 -15.90 7.07 -10.90
N TYR A 92 -15.23 7.04 -9.74
CA TYR A 92 -15.12 8.18 -8.84
C TYR A 92 -14.32 9.32 -9.48
N LEU A 93 -13.16 9.04 -10.07
CA LEU A 93 -12.37 10.06 -10.77
C LEU A 93 -13.08 10.64 -11.99
N SER A 94 -13.86 9.82 -12.71
CA SER A 94 -14.69 10.31 -13.81
C SER A 94 -15.73 11.32 -13.31
N GLU A 95 -16.44 11.01 -12.23
CA GLU A 95 -17.43 11.92 -11.64
C GLU A 95 -16.77 13.18 -11.04
N VAL A 96 -15.59 13.05 -10.45
CA VAL A 96 -14.79 14.21 -10.00
C VAL A 96 -14.45 15.11 -11.18
N HIS A 97 -14.02 14.53 -12.31
CA HIS A 97 -13.71 15.31 -13.51
C HIS A 97 -14.94 16.05 -14.05
N GLU A 98 -16.10 15.39 -14.10
CA GLU A 98 -17.37 16.03 -14.48
C GLU A 98 -17.75 17.16 -13.51
N THR A 99 -17.66 16.90 -12.21
CA THR A 99 -17.98 17.86 -11.14
C THR A 99 -17.13 19.12 -11.26
N VAL A 100 -15.81 18.94 -11.39
CA VAL A 100 -14.84 20.02 -11.56
C VAL A 100 -15.13 20.79 -12.85
N GLY A 101 -15.47 20.10 -13.95
CA GLY A 101 -15.86 20.74 -15.22
C GLY A 101 -17.12 21.59 -15.12
N VAL A 102 -18.13 21.13 -14.38
CA VAL A 102 -19.36 21.91 -14.09
C VAL A 102 -19.04 23.14 -13.26
N LEU A 103 -18.26 22.97 -12.18
CA LEU A 103 -17.87 24.05 -11.28
C LEU A 103 -16.99 25.10 -11.98
N PHE A 104 -16.13 24.71 -12.92
CA PHE A 104 -15.37 25.67 -13.73
C PHE A 104 -16.24 26.45 -14.70
N ARG A 105 -17.16 25.78 -15.39
CA ARG A 105 -18.00 26.42 -16.42
C ARG A 105 -19.05 27.35 -15.83
N GLU A 106 -19.65 26.95 -14.72
CA GLU A 106 -20.82 27.62 -14.15
C GLU A 106 -20.49 28.40 -12.85
N GLY A 107 -19.32 28.19 -12.26
CA GLY A 107 -18.97 28.70 -10.93
C GLY A 107 -19.77 28.00 -9.83
N PRO A 108 -19.95 28.65 -8.66
CA PRO A 108 -20.86 28.17 -7.62
C PRO A 108 -22.29 28.03 -8.17
N THR A 109 -22.76 26.79 -8.29
CA THR A 109 -24.04 26.42 -8.91
C THR A 109 -24.82 25.44 -8.04
N GLU A 110 -26.15 25.45 -8.14
CA GLU A 110 -27.01 24.48 -7.44
C GLU A 110 -26.74 23.04 -7.88
N LYS A 111 -26.28 22.85 -9.14
CA LYS A 111 -25.89 21.54 -9.67
C LYS A 111 -24.74 20.89 -8.91
N ALA A 112 -23.99 21.65 -8.11
CA ALA A 112 -22.96 21.09 -7.24
C ALA A 112 -23.56 20.08 -6.25
N MET A 113 -24.81 20.30 -5.79
CA MET A 113 -25.51 19.35 -4.92
C MET A 113 -25.78 18.01 -5.62
N GLU A 114 -26.17 18.05 -6.91
CA GLU A 114 -26.37 16.85 -7.72
C GLU A 114 -25.05 16.10 -7.93
N CYS A 115 -23.96 16.83 -8.17
CA CYS A 115 -22.62 16.26 -8.31
C CYS A 115 -22.17 15.55 -7.00
N ALA A 116 -22.34 16.21 -5.86
CA ALA A 116 -22.04 15.61 -4.55
C ALA A 116 -22.89 14.35 -4.30
N TYR A 117 -24.18 14.37 -4.66
CA TYR A 117 -25.05 13.20 -4.51
C TYR A 117 -24.55 12.00 -5.33
N LYS A 118 -24.08 12.21 -6.56
CA LYS A 118 -23.53 11.14 -7.39
C LYS A 118 -22.26 10.55 -6.78
N LEU A 119 -21.36 11.37 -6.24
CA LEU A 119 -20.16 10.92 -5.51
C LEU A 119 -20.55 10.06 -4.29
N PHE A 120 -21.52 10.51 -3.50
CA PHE A 120 -22.06 9.73 -2.38
C PHE A 120 -22.72 8.41 -2.84
N ALA A 121 -23.41 8.42 -3.97
CA ALA A 121 -24.03 7.23 -4.53
C ALA A 121 -22.98 6.18 -4.93
N LEU A 122 -21.87 6.61 -5.55
CA LEU A 122 -20.72 5.74 -5.86
C LEU A 122 -20.12 5.14 -4.58
N LYS A 123 -19.87 5.95 -3.55
CA LYS A 123 -19.38 5.42 -2.26
C LYS A 123 -20.31 4.37 -1.66
N ARG A 124 -21.63 4.58 -1.76
CA ARG A 124 -22.63 3.63 -1.26
C ARG A 124 -22.65 2.33 -2.07
N GLU A 125 -22.52 2.42 -3.40
CA GLU A 125 -22.49 1.25 -4.29
C GLU A 125 -21.26 0.37 -4.00
N TYR A 126 -20.11 0.99 -3.77
CA TYR A 126 -18.85 0.31 -3.55
C TYR A 126 -18.49 0.13 -2.06
N ALA A 127 -19.40 0.43 -1.13
CA ALA A 127 -19.14 0.45 0.32
C ALA A 127 -18.57 -0.85 0.88
N ALA A 128 -18.89 -2.00 0.29
CA ALA A 128 -18.36 -3.30 0.71
C ALA A 128 -16.88 -3.51 0.37
N TRP A 129 -16.34 -2.73 -0.58
CA TRP A 129 -15.02 -2.93 -1.18
C TRP A 129 -14.05 -1.77 -0.91
N ILE A 130 -14.54 -0.68 -0.30
CA ILE A 130 -13.73 0.49 0.02
C ILE A 130 -13.29 0.43 1.49
N PRO A 131 -12.00 0.60 1.80
CA PRO A 131 -11.53 0.76 3.17
C PRO A 131 -12.17 1.97 3.86
N LYS A 132 -12.50 1.84 5.15
CA LYS A 132 -13.06 2.94 5.94
C LYS A 132 -12.18 4.20 5.92
N SER A 133 -10.85 4.05 5.88
CA SER A 133 -9.91 5.17 5.80
C SER A 133 -10.16 6.02 4.54
N VAL A 134 -10.19 5.39 3.37
CA VAL A 134 -10.45 6.05 2.09
C VAL A 134 -11.82 6.72 2.10
N ALA A 135 -12.85 6.02 2.59
CA ALA A 135 -14.20 6.57 2.64
C ALA A 135 -14.29 7.87 3.48
N LEU A 136 -13.60 7.91 4.63
CA LEU A 136 -13.56 9.08 5.51
C LEU A 136 -12.73 10.22 4.94
N GLU A 137 -11.62 9.93 4.28
CA GLU A 137 -10.76 10.94 3.68
C GLU A 137 -11.40 11.63 2.47
N LEU A 138 -12.35 10.97 1.79
CA LEU A 138 -13.14 11.57 0.71
C LEU A 138 -14.29 12.48 1.21
N GLU A 139 -14.76 12.31 2.45
CA GLU A 139 -15.91 13.08 2.97
C GLU A 139 -15.72 14.61 2.96
N PRO A 140 -14.55 15.18 3.35
CA PRO A 140 -14.34 16.63 3.30
C PRO A 140 -14.53 17.21 1.91
N PHE A 141 -14.07 16.50 0.88
CA PHE A 141 -14.20 16.93 -0.51
C PHE A 141 -15.67 16.93 -0.96
N GLU A 142 -16.40 15.84 -0.69
CA GLU A 142 -17.82 15.71 -1.06
C GLU A 142 -18.70 16.72 -0.31
N ASN A 143 -18.42 16.91 0.98
CA ASN A 143 -19.12 17.87 1.81
C ASN A 143 -18.89 19.30 1.34
N ALA A 144 -17.68 19.64 0.91
CA ALA A 144 -17.38 20.96 0.37
C ALA A 144 -18.13 21.23 -0.93
N ILE A 145 -18.23 20.25 -1.83
CA ILE A 145 -19.06 20.36 -3.05
C ILE A 145 -20.54 20.55 -2.70
N ASN A 146 -21.04 19.76 -1.76
CA ASN A 146 -22.43 19.88 -1.29
C ASN A 146 -22.68 21.26 -0.66
N GLU A 147 -21.74 21.77 0.13
CA GLU A 147 -21.83 23.09 0.77
C GLU A 147 -21.91 24.23 -0.26
N ILE A 148 -21.15 24.14 -1.36
CA ILE A 148 -21.27 25.08 -2.49
C ILE A 148 -22.70 25.08 -3.05
N GLY A 149 -23.26 23.88 -3.28
CA GLY A 149 -24.63 23.73 -3.79
C GLY A 149 -25.69 24.30 -2.85
N VAL A 150 -25.59 23.98 -1.54
CA VAL A 150 -26.51 24.46 -0.50
C VAL A 150 -26.46 25.97 -0.36
N LYS A 151 -25.26 26.56 -0.32
CA LYS A 151 -25.10 28.02 -0.19
C LYS A 151 -25.58 28.75 -1.44
N THR A 152 -25.32 28.20 -2.62
CA THR A 152 -25.83 28.77 -3.88
C THR A 152 -27.36 28.72 -3.92
N HIS A 153 -27.96 27.61 -3.47
CA HIS A 153 -29.41 27.50 -3.36
C HIS A 153 -29.99 28.51 -2.37
N LEU A 154 -29.33 28.70 -1.22
CA LEU A 154 -29.70 29.72 -0.23
C LEU A 154 -29.62 31.14 -0.82
N VAL A 155 -28.58 31.46 -1.60
CA VAL A 155 -28.45 32.74 -2.30
C VAL A 155 -29.62 32.98 -3.26
N ASN A 156 -30.03 31.93 -3.99
CA ASN A 156 -31.18 32.02 -4.90
C ASN A 156 -32.51 32.15 -4.13
N ALA A 157 -32.68 31.45 -3.02
CA ALA A 157 -33.87 31.53 -2.17
C ALA A 157 -34.01 32.90 -1.46
N LEU A 158 -32.89 33.56 -1.16
CA LEU A 158 -32.85 34.90 -0.57
C LEU A 158 -32.99 36.03 -1.61
N ARG A 159 -33.28 35.73 -2.89
CA ARG A 159 -33.58 36.75 -3.90
C ARG A 159 -34.85 37.52 -3.49
N GLY A 160 -34.66 38.75 -3.01
CA GLY A 160 -35.74 39.67 -2.63
C GLY A 160 -35.76 40.06 -1.14
N THR A 161 -34.92 39.48 -0.30
CA THR A 161 -34.79 39.80 1.14
C THR A 161 -33.35 40.17 1.51
N ARG A 162 -33.19 41.09 2.49
CA ARG A 162 -31.94 41.68 3.06
C ARG A 162 -30.61 41.30 2.38
N ASP A 163 -30.01 42.26 1.68
CA ASP A 163 -28.75 42.12 0.92
C ASP A 163 -27.55 41.59 1.73
N GLU A 164 -27.48 41.84 3.05
CA GLU A 164 -26.34 41.42 3.89
C GLU A 164 -26.22 39.88 4.02
N ALA A 165 -27.35 39.18 4.20
CA ALA A 165 -27.35 37.72 4.33
C ALA A 165 -27.01 37.05 2.99
N ARG A 166 -27.43 37.66 1.88
CA ARG A 166 -27.11 37.19 0.53
C ARG A 166 -25.63 37.37 0.21
N SER A 167 -25.05 38.53 0.55
CA SER A 167 -23.62 38.79 0.33
C SER A 167 -22.74 37.83 1.12
N LYS A 168 -23.07 37.60 2.39
CA LYS A 168 -22.32 36.65 3.24
C LYS A 168 -22.35 35.22 2.69
N ALA A 169 -23.53 34.74 2.27
CA ALA A 169 -23.66 33.40 1.70
C ALA A 169 -22.90 33.25 0.36
N LEU A 170 -22.84 34.32 -0.43
CA LEU A 170 -22.09 34.36 -1.69
C LEU A 170 -20.58 34.33 -1.43
N ASP A 171 -20.06 35.16 -0.52
CA ASP A 171 -18.64 35.18 -0.15
C ASP A 171 -18.19 33.83 0.40
N GLU A 172 -18.99 33.23 1.29
CA GLU A 172 -18.71 31.91 1.83
C GLU A 172 -18.72 30.81 0.75
N SER A 173 -19.65 30.87 -0.21
CA SER A 173 -19.70 29.91 -1.31
C SER A 173 -18.48 30.03 -2.23
N TYR A 174 -18.03 31.25 -2.53
CA TYR A 174 -16.83 31.49 -3.32
C TYR A 174 -15.55 31.11 -2.58
N ASN A 175 -15.48 31.27 -1.26
CA ASN A 175 -14.35 30.81 -0.45
C ASN A 175 -14.23 29.29 -0.44
N VAL A 176 -15.34 28.57 -0.24
CA VAL A 176 -15.35 27.10 -0.28
C VAL A 176 -14.97 26.62 -1.69
N PHE A 177 -15.51 27.25 -2.74
CA PHE A 177 -15.13 26.97 -4.12
C PHE A 177 -13.63 27.22 -4.37
N ALA A 178 -13.08 28.35 -3.94
CA ALA A 178 -11.66 28.65 -4.12
C ALA A 178 -10.75 27.63 -3.42
N ASN A 179 -11.15 27.16 -2.24
CA ASN A 179 -10.43 26.13 -1.49
C ASN A 179 -10.49 24.77 -2.19
N VAL A 180 -11.68 24.33 -2.61
CA VAL A 180 -11.88 23.04 -3.30
C VAL A 180 -11.13 23.01 -4.62
N MET A 181 -11.15 24.10 -5.38
CA MET A 181 -10.51 24.19 -6.70
C MET A 181 -9.00 24.47 -6.62
N GLY A 182 -8.43 24.56 -5.41
CA GLY A 182 -7.01 24.87 -5.22
C GLY A 182 -6.61 26.27 -5.73
N MET A 183 -7.58 27.18 -5.91
CA MET A 183 -7.34 28.50 -6.47
C MET A 183 -6.61 29.46 -5.53
N GLU A 184 -6.53 29.15 -4.22
CA GLU A 184 -5.61 29.83 -3.31
C GLU A 184 -4.14 29.59 -3.67
N LYS A 185 -3.79 28.38 -4.12
CA LYS A 185 -2.42 28.00 -4.52
C LYS A 185 -2.02 28.57 -5.89
N LEU A 186 -3.00 28.87 -6.76
CA LEU A 186 -2.79 29.43 -8.11
C LEU A 186 -2.57 30.94 -8.17
N LYS A 187 -2.55 31.63 -7.02
CA LYS A 187 -2.23 33.06 -6.95
C LYS A 187 -0.75 33.35 -7.22
N GLU A 188 0.13 32.35 -7.12
CA GLU A 188 1.59 32.52 -7.27
C GLU A 188 2.14 32.16 -8.66
N GLU A 189 1.38 31.45 -9.51
CA GLU A 189 1.87 30.97 -10.82
C GLU A 189 1.20 31.68 -12.03
N ALA A 190 2.04 31.97 -13.04
CA ALA A 190 1.76 32.72 -14.27
C ALA A 190 0.67 32.08 -15.18
N PRO A 191 0.04 32.83 -16.11
CA PRO A 191 -1.40 32.74 -16.34
C PRO A 191 -1.93 31.76 -17.39
N ASP A 192 -1.10 31.08 -18.17
CA ASP A 192 -1.63 30.56 -19.43
C ASP A 192 -2.53 29.31 -19.28
N HIS A 193 -2.42 28.49 -18.22
CA HIS A 193 -3.17 27.22 -18.10
C HIS A 193 -3.76 27.00 -16.68
N LYS A 194 -4.19 28.08 -16.00
CA LYS A 194 -4.69 28.01 -14.62
C LYS A 194 -5.85 27.02 -14.42
N GLU A 195 -6.72 26.89 -15.43
CA GLU A 195 -7.87 25.99 -15.39
C GLU A 195 -7.44 24.51 -15.45
N GLU A 196 -6.60 24.13 -16.41
CA GLU A 196 -6.09 22.76 -16.52
C GLU A 196 -5.25 22.36 -15.30
N LEU A 197 -4.42 23.28 -14.78
CA LEU A 197 -3.62 23.06 -13.58
C LEU A 197 -4.50 22.87 -12.34
N ALA A 198 -5.55 23.66 -12.19
CA ALA A 198 -6.49 23.50 -11.09
C ALA A 198 -7.25 22.16 -11.17
N VAL A 199 -7.72 21.78 -12.37
CA VAL A 199 -8.40 20.50 -12.61
C VAL A 199 -7.49 19.33 -12.23
N GLU A 200 -6.23 19.35 -12.66
CA GLU A 200 -5.28 18.29 -12.31
C GLU A 200 -4.87 18.31 -10.85
N ASN A 201 -4.74 19.47 -10.20
CA ASN A 201 -4.45 19.54 -8.76
C ASN A 201 -5.56 18.90 -7.91
N VAL A 202 -6.83 19.14 -8.27
CA VAL A 202 -7.98 18.50 -7.59
C VAL A 202 -7.95 17.00 -7.81
N LYS A 203 -7.76 16.55 -9.07
CA LYS A 203 -7.64 15.12 -9.37
C LYS A 203 -6.48 14.48 -8.64
N GLU A 204 -5.34 15.14 -8.55
CA GLU A 204 -4.14 14.63 -7.87
C GLU A 204 -4.40 14.43 -6.38
N SER A 205 -5.06 15.40 -5.74
CA SER A 205 -5.45 15.32 -4.33
C SER A 205 -6.40 14.14 -4.07
N VAL A 206 -7.33 13.88 -5.00
CA VAL A 206 -8.23 12.73 -4.93
C VAL A 206 -7.49 11.41 -5.24
N ARG A 207 -6.55 11.38 -6.19
CA ARG A 207 -5.71 10.20 -6.49
C ARG A 207 -4.87 9.77 -5.30
N GLU A 208 -4.35 10.75 -4.54
CA GLU A 208 -3.62 10.52 -3.29
C GLU A 208 -4.51 9.80 -2.26
N ILE A 209 -5.72 10.31 -2.02
CA ILE A 209 -6.70 9.68 -1.09
C ILE A 209 -7.08 8.26 -1.55
N LEU A 210 -7.20 8.04 -2.86
CA LEU A 210 -7.53 6.74 -3.43
C LEU A 210 -6.35 5.74 -3.40
N GLY A 211 -5.15 6.16 -2.98
CA GLY A 211 -3.97 5.29 -2.94
C GLY A 211 -3.40 4.95 -4.33
N ILE A 212 -3.74 5.74 -5.36
CA ILE A 212 -3.33 5.49 -6.74
C ILE A 212 -1.87 5.91 -6.96
N ASN A 213 -1.39 6.89 -6.20
CA ASN A 213 -0.03 7.41 -6.32
C ASN A 213 1.01 6.36 -5.89
N GLU A 214 0.72 5.60 -4.85
CA GLU A 214 1.53 4.48 -4.38
C GLU A 214 1.62 3.38 -5.45
N LEU A 215 0.53 3.13 -6.19
CA LEU A 215 0.55 2.19 -7.33
C LEU A 215 1.48 2.69 -8.44
N PHE A 216 1.51 3.99 -8.73
CA PHE A 216 2.44 4.57 -9.69
C PHE A 216 3.90 4.47 -9.22
N GLU A 217 4.16 4.68 -7.93
CA GLU A 217 5.51 4.51 -7.36
C GLU A 217 5.99 3.06 -7.47
N ILE A 218 5.15 2.09 -7.09
CA ILE A 218 5.45 0.66 -7.22
C ILE A 218 5.72 0.31 -8.68
N ARG A 219 4.87 0.76 -9.61
CA ARG A 219 5.06 0.55 -11.05
C ARG A 219 6.40 1.12 -11.52
N ASN A 220 6.73 2.35 -11.14
CA ASN A 220 7.99 3.00 -11.52
C ASN A 220 9.20 2.27 -10.96
N PHE A 221 9.12 1.79 -9.72
CA PHE A 221 10.15 0.96 -9.10
C PHE A 221 10.39 -0.35 -9.88
N ILE A 222 9.31 -1.06 -10.22
CA ILE A 222 9.39 -2.32 -11.00
C ILE A 222 9.98 -2.07 -12.38
N ILE A 223 9.55 -1.02 -13.09
CA ILE A 223 10.06 -0.67 -14.42
C ILE A 223 11.56 -0.34 -14.35
N LYS A 224 11.98 0.51 -13.41
CA LYS A 224 13.41 0.87 -13.24
C LYS A 224 14.26 -0.38 -12.98
N ARG A 225 13.83 -1.23 -12.04
CA ARG A 225 14.54 -2.47 -11.71
C ARG A 225 14.62 -3.43 -12.88
N SER A 226 13.54 -3.56 -13.66
CA SER A 226 13.49 -4.42 -14.84
C SER A 226 14.40 -3.89 -15.96
N ALA A 227 14.43 -2.57 -16.17
CA ALA A 227 15.33 -1.92 -17.11
C ALA A 227 16.80 -2.10 -16.72
N ASP A 228 17.13 -1.95 -15.43
CA ASP A 228 18.49 -2.17 -14.92
C ASP A 228 18.93 -3.63 -15.04
N PHE A 229 18.01 -4.57 -14.81
CA PHE A 229 18.28 -6.00 -15.04
C PHE A 229 18.55 -6.30 -16.51
N ALA A 230 17.74 -5.77 -17.43
CA ALA A 230 17.93 -5.95 -18.87
C ALA A 230 19.30 -5.40 -19.34
N ARG A 231 19.68 -4.20 -18.86
CA ARG A 231 20.98 -3.56 -19.16
C ARG A 231 22.20 -4.29 -18.59
N ARG A 232 22.04 -5.16 -17.60
CA ARG A 232 23.13 -5.98 -17.03
C ARG A 232 23.34 -7.30 -17.77
N ILE A 233 22.35 -7.73 -18.55
CA ILE A 233 22.36 -8.99 -19.30
C ILE A 233 22.76 -8.76 -20.77
N THR A 234 22.63 -7.52 -21.26
CA THR A 234 23.20 -7.06 -22.52
C THR A 234 24.58 -6.47 -22.31
#